data_AF-A0A554KUZ2-F1
#
_entry.id   AF-A0A554KUZ2-F1
#
_cell.length_a   1.000
_cell.length_b   1.000
_cell.length_c   1.000
_cell.angle_alpha   90.00
_cell.angle_beta   90.00
_cell.angle_gamma   90.00
#
_symmetry.space_group_name_H-M   'P 1'
#
loop_
_entity.id
_entity.type
_entity.pdbx_description
1 polymer ?
#
loop_
_entity_poly.entity_id
_entity_poly.type
_entity_poly.pdbx_seq_one_letter_code
_entity_poly.pdbx_strand_id
1 'polypeptide(L)'
;MALKKIEIKDVTPKSLQDSLTNSTEEEKKEVVEKKKIRSKFDFKKYSIPVGSEIIYSRDPSIKAGVLSNNKIKLNGKETSLSKSAQELLGYKQSVAGTLYWIYQDESLDGRRRRLDGGEQT
;
A
#
# COMPACT_ATOMS: atom_id res chain seq x y z
N MET A 1 25.44 44.74 25.59
CA MET A 1 24.50 43.61 25.61
C MET A 1 25.19 42.42 24.95
N ALA A 2 25.42 41.35 25.70
CA ALA A 2 26.11 40.15 25.24
C ALA A 2 25.08 39.06 24.95
N LEU A 3 25.09 38.49 23.74
CA LEU A 3 24.47 37.20 23.46
C LEU A 3 25.48 36.35 22.67
N LYS A 4 26.11 35.42 23.40
CA LYS A 4 26.93 34.32 22.89
C LYS A 4 26.09 33.05 23.04
N LYS A 5 25.71 32.42 21.93
CA LYS A 5 25.17 31.03 21.88
C LYS A 5 25.55 30.41 20.53
N ILE A 6 26.60 29.58 20.50
CA ILE A 6 26.66 28.11 20.67
C ILE A 6 26.88 27.47 19.29
N GLU A 7 28.11 26.98 19.11
CA GLU A 7 28.52 26.04 18.07
C GLU A 7 27.67 24.76 18.12
N ILE A 8 27.22 24.31 16.95
CA ILE A 8 26.90 22.90 16.73
C ILE A 8 27.76 22.45 15.55
N LYS A 9 28.88 21.81 15.90
CA LYS A 9 29.60 20.88 15.04
C LYS A 9 28.76 19.62 14.97
N ASP A 10 28.20 19.31 13.81
CA ASP A 10 27.89 17.93 13.46
C ASP A 10 28.64 17.58 12.18
N VAL A 11 29.80 16.98 12.41
CA VAL A 11 30.69 16.42 11.42
C VAL A 11 30.23 14.99 11.14
N THR A 12 29.57 14.76 10.01
CA THR A 12 29.60 13.44 9.38
C THR A 12 29.93 13.58 7.89
N PRO A 13 31.20 13.78 7.51
CA PRO A 13 31.63 13.49 6.15
C PRO A 13 31.92 11.99 6.06
N LYS A 14 31.03 11.22 5.43
CA LYS A 14 31.36 9.86 4.98
C LYS A 14 31.25 9.80 3.47
N SER A 15 32.32 10.27 2.84
CA SER A 15 32.74 9.84 1.51
C SER A 15 32.99 8.33 1.53
N LEU A 16 32.30 7.57 0.69
CA LEU A 16 32.76 6.36 -0.01
C LEU A 16 31.84 6.23 -1.24
N GLN A 17 32.30 6.61 -2.43
CA GLN A 17 32.94 5.73 -3.40
C GLN A 17 31.98 4.62 -3.85
N ASP A 18 31.38 4.74 -5.04
CA ASP A 18 31.97 4.38 -6.35
C ASP A 18 31.57 2.96 -6.75
N SER A 19 31.31 2.79 -8.05
CA SER A 19 31.24 1.52 -8.79
C SER A 19 30.07 0.55 -8.54
N LEU A 20 29.09 0.58 -9.46
CA LEU A 20 28.77 -0.53 -10.37
C LEU A 20 27.54 -0.11 -11.20
N THR A 21 27.70 0.34 -12.45
CA THR A 21 27.71 -0.53 -13.64
C THR A 21 26.75 -1.72 -13.55
N ASN A 22 25.65 -1.59 -14.31
CA ASN A 22 25.07 -2.63 -15.15
C ASN A 22 24.95 -4.05 -14.53
N SER A 23 23.77 -4.42 -14.05
CA SER A 23 23.29 -5.81 -14.09
C SER A 23 21.77 -5.82 -13.88
N THR A 24 21.01 -5.93 -14.96
CA THR A 24 20.34 -7.17 -15.37
C THR A 24 18.93 -7.23 -14.81
N GLU A 25 18.04 -6.76 -15.67
CA GLU A 25 16.69 -7.28 -15.88
C GLU A 25 16.71 -8.82 -15.86
N GLU A 26 16.50 -9.46 -14.71
CA GLU A 26 16.10 -10.86 -14.59
C GLU A 26 15.80 -11.21 -13.13
N GLU A 27 14.90 -12.17 -12.93
CA GLU A 27 14.55 -12.79 -11.65
C GLU A 27 13.34 -12.21 -10.88
N LYS A 28 12.15 -12.40 -11.46
CA LYS A 28 10.97 -12.87 -10.69
C LYS A 28 10.27 -13.98 -11.47
N LYS A 29 10.97 -15.09 -11.70
CA LYS A 29 10.39 -16.35 -12.20
C LYS A 29 9.67 -17.09 -11.06
N GLU A 30 8.57 -17.75 -11.46
CA GLU A 30 7.97 -18.95 -10.88
C GLU A 30 7.48 -18.92 -9.43
N VAL A 31 6.16 -18.73 -9.26
CA VAL A 31 5.25 -19.74 -8.68
C VAL A 31 3.84 -19.47 -9.26
N VAL A 32 3.53 -19.98 -10.46
CA VAL A 32 2.14 -20.02 -10.97
C VAL A 32 1.55 -21.39 -10.63
N GLU A 33 1.56 -21.72 -9.35
CA GLU A 33 0.64 -22.73 -8.84
C GLU A 33 -0.76 -22.14 -8.99
N LYS A 34 -1.68 -22.90 -9.60
CA LYS A 34 -3.05 -22.50 -9.93
C LYS A 34 -3.89 -22.24 -8.66
N LYS A 35 -3.45 -21.32 -7.79
CA LYS A 35 -4.32 -20.63 -6.84
C LYS A 35 -5.38 -19.96 -7.70
N LYS A 36 -6.62 -20.41 -7.58
CA LYS A 36 -7.81 -19.71 -8.06
C LYS A 36 -7.63 -18.24 -7.65
N ILE A 37 -7.15 -17.42 -8.59
CA ILE A 37 -6.79 -16.04 -8.29
C ILE A 37 -8.13 -15.41 -7.95
N ARG A 38 -8.32 -15.06 -6.67
CA ARG A 38 -9.55 -14.36 -6.29
C ARG A 38 -9.63 -13.13 -7.17
N SER A 39 -10.78 -12.95 -7.81
CA SER A 39 -11.03 -11.80 -8.67
C SER A 39 -10.65 -10.52 -7.95
N LYS A 40 -10.09 -9.58 -8.73
CA LYS A 40 -9.70 -8.25 -8.28
C LYS A 40 -10.87 -7.63 -7.50
N PHE A 41 -10.55 -6.90 -6.44
CA PHE A 41 -11.56 -6.23 -5.62
C PHE A 41 -12.18 -5.04 -6.37
N ASP A 42 -13.46 -5.09 -6.67
CA ASP A 42 -14.16 -3.98 -7.34
C ASP A 42 -14.81 -3.03 -6.34
N PHE A 43 -14.22 -1.85 -6.13
CA PHE A 43 -14.76 -0.81 -5.24
C PHE A 43 -16.23 -0.45 -5.57
N LYS A 44 -16.55 -0.35 -6.86
CA LYS A 44 -17.91 -0.05 -7.33
C LYS A 44 -18.92 -1.14 -6.91
N LYS A 45 -18.52 -2.42 -6.91
CA LYS A 45 -19.39 -3.54 -6.48
C LYS A 45 -19.74 -3.43 -4.99
N TYR A 46 -18.83 -2.88 -4.19
CA TYR A 46 -18.99 -2.76 -2.74
C TYR A 46 -19.44 -1.36 -2.28
N SER A 47 -20.09 -0.59 -3.15
CA SER A 47 -20.58 0.77 -2.85
C SER A 47 -19.50 1.72 -2.32
N ILE A 48 -18.30 1.65 -2.91
CA ILE A 48 -17.20 2.58 -2.62
C ILE A 48 -16.97 3.44 -3.87
N PRO A 49 -17.38 4.72 -3.85
CA PRO A 49 -17.19 5.60 -5.00
C PRO A 49 -15.71 5.98 -5.18
N VAL A 50 -15.33 6.23 -6.43
CA VAL A 50 -14.04 6.84 -6.77
C VAL A 50 -13.95 8.22 -6.11
N GLY A 51 -12.79 8.56 -5.56
CA GLY A 51 -12.57 9.73 -4.72
C GLY A 51 -12.72 9.47 -3.22
N SER A 52 -13.23 8.30 -2.82
CA SER A 52 -13.31 7.92 -1.41
C SER A 52 -11.94 7.81 -0.75
N GLU A 53 -11.84 8.22 0.51
CA GLU A 53 -10.64 8.01 1.32
C GLU A 53 -10.77 6.72 2.15
N ILE A 54 -9.73 5.90 2.12
CA ILE A 54 -9.59 4.68 2.92
C ILE A 54 -8.38 4.80 3.84
N ILE A 55 -8.47 4.18 5.00
CA ILE A 55 -7.48 4.25 6.08
C ILE A 55 -6.78 2.89 6.18
N TYR A 56 -5.48 2.91 6.44
CA TYR A 56 -4.73 1.69 6.68
C TYR A 56 -4.99 1.18 8.11
N SER A 57 -5.43 -0.07 8.23
CA SER A 57 -5.85 -0.67 9.50
C SER A 57 -4.74 -0.75 10.56
N ARG A 58 -3.47 -0.86 10.15
CA ARG A 58 -2.34 -0.93 11.09
C ARG A 58 -1.84 0.44 11.51
N ASP A 59 -2.03 1.46 10.67
CA ASP A 59 -1.59 2.83 10.93
C ASP A 59 -2.60 3.82 10.38
N PRO A 60 -3.42 4.46 11.26
CA PRO A 60 -4.46 5.37 10.83
C PRO A 60 -3.94 6.71 10.27
N SER A 61 -2.64 6.99 10.38
CA SER A 61 -2.01 8.14 9.74
C SER A 61 -1.90 7.95 8.22
N ILE A 62 -1.91 6.69 7.77
CA ILE A 62 -1.80 6.33 6.37
C ILE A 62 -3.18 6.28 5.73
N LYS A 63 -3.42 7.23 4.81
CA LYS A 63 -4.67 7.35 4.06
C LYS A 63 -4.40 7.22 2.57
N ALA A 64 -5.31 6.56 1.85
CA ALA A 64 -5.27 6.45 0.40
C ALA A 64 -6.60 6.89 -0.20
N GLY A 65 -6.55 7.52 -1.37
CA GLY A 65 -7.75 7.90 -2.13
C GLY A 65 -8.07 6.86 -3.19
N VAL A 66 -9.32 6.45 -3.36
CA VAL A 66 -9.72 5.54 -4.43
C VAL A 66 -9.67 6.27 -5.76
N LEU A 67 -8.86 5.79 -6.72
CA LEU A 67 -8.74 6.39 -8.06
C LEU A 67 -9.62 5.70 -9.10
N SER A 68 -9.87 4.41 -8.93
CA SER A 68 -10.64 3.60 -9.90
C SER A 68 -11.16 2.34 -9.20
N ASN A 69 -11.89 1.49 -9.92
CA ASN A 69 -12.49 0.26 -9.38
C ASN A 69 -11.51 -0.70 -8.67
N ASN A 70 -10.21 -0.67 -9.00
CA ASN A 70 -9.22 -1.52 -8.33
C ASN A 70 -7.90 -0.80 -8.01
N LYS A 71 -7.87 0.54 -8.15
CA LYS A 71 -6.67 1.35 -7.96
C LYS A 71 -6.91 2.44 -6.93
N ILE A 72 -5.85 2.74 -6.19
CA ILE A 72 -5.84 3.76 -5.15
C ILE A 72 -4.61 4.68 -5.33
N LYS A 73 -4.71 5.91 -4.85
CA LYS A 73 -3.64 6.89 -4.74
C LYS A 73 -3.12 6.86 -3.32
N LEU A 74 -1.88 6.45 -3.14
CA LEU A 74 -1.17 6.51 -1.87
C LEU A 74 0.07 7.38 -2.07
N ASN A 75 0.27 8.38 -1.21
CA ASN A 75 1.41 9.31 -1.26
C ASN A 75 1.62 9.94 -2.65
N GLY A 76 0.53 10.28 -3.36
CA GLY A 76 0.60 10.86 -4.70
C GLY A 76 0.80 9.86 -5.84
N LYS A 77 1.09 8.59 -5.55
CA LYS A 77 1.35 7.53 -6.54
C LYS A 77 0.12 6.64 -6.74
N GLU A 78 -0.18 6.33 -8.00
CA GLU A 78 -1.20 5.33 -8.33
C GLU A 78 -0.64 3.93 -8.06
N THR A 79 -1.35 3.16 -7.23
CA THR A 79 -0.99 1.79 -6.88
C THR A 79 -2.24 0.95 -6.68
N SER A 80 -2.07 -0.37 -6.65
CA SER A 80 -3.17 -1.29 -6.36
C SER A 80 -3.32 -1.51 -4.86
N LEU A 81 -4.50 -1.96 -4.46
CA LEU A 81 -4.85 -2.29 -3.07
C LEU A 81 -3.88 -3.29 -2.41
N SER A 82 -3.53 -4.35 -3.13
CA SER A 82 -2.54 -5.34 -2.68
C SER A 82 -1.11 -4.79 -2.71
N LYS A 83 -0.76 -4.00 -3.73
CA LYS A 83 0.59 -3.47 -3.90
C LYS A 83 0.93 -2.43 -2.84
N SER A 84 0.02 -1.50 -2.57
CA SER A 84 0.14 -0.57 -1.44
C SER A 84 0.29 -1.29 -0.11
N ALA A 85 -0.58 -2.25 0.20
CA ALA A 85 -0.47 -3.02 1.44
C ALA A 85 0.85 -3.79 1.53
N GLN A 86 1.33 -4.32 0.41
CA GLN A 86 2.63 -4.99 0.32
C GLN A 86 3.80 -4.03 0.58
N GLU A 87 3.78 -2.86 -0.07
CA GLU A 87 4.77 -1.78 0.09
C GLU A 87 4.81 -1.31 1.55
N LEU A 88 3.64 -1.17 2.20
CA LEU A 88 3.53 -0.78 3.60
C LEU A 88 4.03 -1.86 4.58
N LEU A 89 3.79 -3.14 4.26
CA LEU A 89 4.23 -4.26 5.11
C LEU A 89 5.70 -4.65 4.89
N GLY A 90 6.33 -4.21 3.80
CA GLY A 90 7.69 -4.60 3.44
C GLY A 90 7.82 -6.07 3.01
N TYR A 91 6.73 -6.74 2.63
CA TYR A 91 6.77 -8.14 2.23
C TYR A 91 7.11 -8.34 0.75
N LYS A 92 7.91 -9.38 0.45
CA LYS A 92 8.20 -9.80 -0.93
C LYS A 92 7.03 -10.51 -1.61
N GLN A 93 6.10 -11.06 -0.83
CA GLN A 93 4.95 -11.84 -1.30
C GLN A 93 3.70 -10.97 -1.48
N SER A 94 2.84 -11.36 -2.42
CA SER A 94 1.54 -10.73 -2.65
C SER A 94 0.63 -10.89 -1.44
N VAL A 95 0.17 -9.76 -0.88
CA VAL A 95 -0.76 -9.75 0.25
C VAL A 95 -2.19 -9.46 -0.19
N ALA A 96 -3.16 -9.92 0.60
CA ALA A 96 -4.55 -9.53 0.43
C ALA A 96 -4.75 -8.10 0.95
N GLY A 97 -4.67 -7.10 0.05
CA GLY A 97 -4.80 -5.71 0.44
C GLY A 97 -6.11 -5.41 1.17
N THR A 98 -7.22 -6.07 0.79
CA THR A 98 -8.56 -5.82 1.36
C THR A 98 -8.67 -6.03 2.86
N LEU A 99 -7.76 -6.80 3.47
CA LEU A 99 -7.70 -7.00 4.91
C LEU A 99 -7.12 -5.82 5.67
N TYR A 100 -6.29 -5.02 5.00
CA TYR A 100 -5.52 -3.95 5.62
C TYR A 100 -6.09 -2.55 5.37
N TRP A 101 -7.12 -2.44 4.55
CA TRP A 101 -7.75 -1.17 4.26
C TRP A 101 -9.15 -1.13 4.87
N ILE A 102 -9.45 0.01 5.50
CA ILE A 102 -10.71 0.30 6.17
C ILE A 102 -11.37 1.45 5.44
N TYR A 103 -12.67 1.32 5.20
CA TYR A 103 -13.53 2.34 4.65
C TYR A 103 -14.75 2.50 5.56
N GLN A 104 -15.02 3.72 6.02
CA GLN A 104 -16.16 4.01 6.92
C GLN A 104 -16.22 3.05 8.12
N ASP A 105 -15.10 2.87 8.83
CA ASP A 105 -14.98 1.97 9.98
C ASP A 105 -15.11 0.46 9.68
N GLU A 106 -15.31 0.07 8.40
CA GLU A 106 -15.44 -1.32 7.96
C GLU A 106 -14.22 -1.74 7.11
N SER A 107 -13.64 -2.90 7.38
CA SER A 107 -12.58 -3.46 6.51
C SER A 107 -13.17 -3.83 5.13
N LEU A 108 -12.40 -3.62 4.06
CA LEU A 108 -12.87 -3.94 2.70
C LEU A 108 -13.18 -5.43 2.54
N ASP A 109 -12.42 -6.30 3.21
CA ASP A 109 -12.70 -7.73 3.28
C ASP A 109 -13.99 -8.06 4.03
N GLY A 110 -14.24 -7.39 5.17
CA GLY A 110 -15.50 -7.52 5.91
C GLY A 110 -16.69 -7.11 5.06
N ARG A 111 -16.58 -5.96 4.39
CA ARG A 111 -17.60 -5.46 3.45
C ARG A 111 -17.84 -6.42 2.30
N ARG A 112 -16.77 -7.02 1.75
CA ARG A 112 -16.89 -8.07 0.73
C ARG A 112 -17.65 -9.27 1.27
N ARG A 113 -17.31 -9.79 2.44
CA ARG A 113 -18.01 -10.93 3.04
C ARG A 113 -19.49 -10.64 3.28
N ARG A 114 -19.82 -9.42 3.71
CA ARG A 114 -21.20 -8.98 3.92
C ARG A 114 -22.01 -8.91 2.62
N LEU A 115 -21.43 -8.38 1.54
CA LEU A 115 -22.12 -8.18 0.26
C LEU A 115 -22.09 -9.41 -0.65
N ASP A 116 -21.03 -10.22 -0.61
CA ASP A 116 -20.89 -11.46 -1.39
C ASP A 116 -21.54 -12.66 -0.67
N GLY A 117 -21.59 -12.62 0.67
CA GLY A 117 -22.33 -13.59 1.50
C GLY A 117 -23.79 -13.20 1.77
N GLY A 118 -24.25 -12.07 1.22
CA GLY A 118 -25.62 -11.57 1.33
C GLY A 118 -26.63 -12.20 0.36
N GLU A 119 -26.25 -13.26 -0.38
CA GLU A 119 -27.16 -14.07 -1.19
C GLU A 119 -27.29 -15.49 -0.62
N GLN A 120 -27.77 -15.60 0.62
CA GLN A 120 -28.48 -16.81 1.07
C GLN A 120 -29.70 -16.41 1.91
N THR A 121 -30.75 -15.92 1.26
CA THR A 121 -32.13 -16.44 1.24
C THR A 121 -33.11 -15.39 0.73
#